data_AF-A0A2S2P6Q6-F1
#
_entry.id   AF-A0A2S2P6Q6-F1
#
_cell.length_a   1.000
_cell.length_b   1.000
_cell.length_c   1.000
_cell.angle_alpha   90.00
_cell.angle_beta   90.00
_cell.angle_gamma   90.00
#
_symmetry.space_group_name_H-M   'P 1'
#
loop_
_entity.id
_entity.type
_entity.pdbx_description
1 polymer ?
#
loop_
_entity_poly.entity_id
_entity_poly.type
_entity_poly.pdbx_seq_one_letter_code
_entity_poly.pdbx_strand_id
1 'polypeptide(L)'
;ISNVANHRPITIISHIGKLFESLVLSSIQAAVNQIIIDEQHGFRPNRSVNTCNLVFTDYVFDAFAKKNQVDVIYTDFSKAFDRVNHAVLMKVLANSGFGEPLLSWFSSYLSDRKQFVKIFGIKSQVLNTPSGVPQGG
;
A
#
# COMPACT_ATOMS: atom_id res chain seq x y z
N ILE A 1 19.51 8.12 15.05
CA ILE A 1 18.86 6.97 15.75
C ILE A 1 17.85 7.44 16.80
N SER A 2 17.89 8.70 17.26
CA SER A 2 17.07 9.21 18.38
C SER A 2 15.66 9.71 18.05
N ASN A 3 15.26 9.85 16.77
CA ASN A 3 13.93 10.38 16.43
C ASN A 3 12.93 9.26 16.15
N VAL A 4 11.99 9.07 17.08
CA VAL A 4 10.92 8.06 16.98
C VAL A 4 10.04 8.26 15.73
N ALA A 5 9.90 9.49 15.24
CA ALA A 5 9.11 9.80 14.06
C ALA A 5 9.64 9.16 12.77
N ASN A 6 10.92 8.74 12.75
CA ASN A 6 11.56 8.09 11.60
C ASN A 6 11.44 6.56 11.63
N HIS A 7 10.90 5.97 12.70
CA HIS A 7 10.67 4.54 12.75
C HIS A 7 9.41 4.15 11.98
N ARG A 8 9.53 3.11 11.16
CA ARG A 8 8.40 2.46 10.50
C ARG A 8 8.02 1.22 11.31
N PRO A 9 6.89 1.23 12.03
CA PRO A 9 6.44 0.05 12.77
C PRO A 9 6.08 -1.07 11.79
N ILE A 10 6.48 -2.30 12.11
CA ILE A 10 6.02 -3.49 11.38
C ILE A 10 4.93 -4.15 12.23
N THR A 11 3.77 -4.34 11.64
CA THR A 11 2.63 -5.00 12.28
C THR A 11 2.80 -6.51 12.20
N ILE A 12 2.82 -7.16 13.36
CA ILE A 12 2.82 -8.62 13.44
C ILE A 12 1.36 -9.09 13.42
N ILE A 13 0.92 -9.58 12.26
CA ILE A 13 -0.40 -10.18 12.06
C ILE A 13 -0.34 -11.66 12.44
N SER A 14 -1.46 -12.22 12.94
CA SER A 14 -1.56 -13.66 13.23
C SER A 14 -1.33 -14.49 11.96
N HIS A 15 -0.85 -15.73 12.12
CA HIS A 15 -0.65 -16.64 10.98
C HIS A 15 -1.92 -16.87 10.16
N ILE A 16 -3.07 -16.98 10.83
CA ILE A 16 -4.37 -17.10 10.17
C ILE A 16 -4.68 -15.84 9.37
N GLY A 17 -4.47 -14.65 9.93
CA GLY A 17 -4.69 -13.39 9.21
C GLY A 17 -3.86 -13.29 7.94
N LYS A 18 -2.56 -13.62 8.01
CA LYS A 18 -1.67 -13.63 6.84
C LYS A 18 -2.10 -14.63 5.76
N LEU A 19 -2.56 -15.80 6.18
CA LEU A 19 -3.09 -16.81 5.25
C LEU A 19 -4.31 -16.26 4.50
N PHE A 20 -5.25 -15.66 5.22
CA PHE A 20 -6.43 -15.05 4.60
C PHE A 20 -6.08 -13.88 3.69
N GLU A 21 -5.15 -12.99 4.08
CA GLU A 21 -4.64 -11.93 3.20
C GLU A 21 -4.08 -12.50 1.91
N SER A 22 -3.30 -13.57 1.99
CA SER A 22 -2.70 -14.23 0.82
C SER A 22 -3.75 -14.84 -0.10
N LEU A 23 -4.78 -15.47 0.47
CA LEU A 23 -5.90 -16.05 -0.28
C LEU A 23 -6.73 -14.98 -0.98
N VAL A 24 -7.07 -13.90 -0.28
CA VAL A 24 -7.82 -12.78 -0.85
C VAL A 24 -7.00 -12.06 -1.92
N LEU A 25 -5.71 -11.82 -1.68
CA LEU A 25 -4.83 -11.23 -2.68
C LEU A 25 -4.83 -12.09 -3.96
N SER A 26 -4.65 -13.40 -3.81
CA SER A 26 -4.64 -14.33 -4.94
C SER A 26 -5.94 -14.32 -5.74
N SER A 27 -7.09 -14.11 -5.08
CA SER A 27 -8.39 -14.07 -5.77
C SER A 27 -8.65 -12.75 -6.50
N ILE A 28 -8.15 -11.61 -5.99
CA ILE A 28 -8.45 -10.29 -6.53
C ILE A 28 -7.35 -9.71 -7.44
N GLN A 29 -6.12 -10.23 -7.36
CA GLN A 29 -4.94 -9.64 -8.02
C GLN A 29 -5.16 -9.43 -9.52
N ALA A 30 -5.74 -10.40 -10.22
CA ALA A 30 -6.00 -10.31 -11.65
C ALA A 30 -6.95 -9.15 -11.99
N ALA A 31 -8.06 -9.02 -11.26
CA ALA A 31 -9.04 -7.95 -11.45
C ALA A 31 -8.45 -6.58 -11.11
N VAL A 32 -7.72 -6.46 -9.99
CA VAL A 32 -7.03 -5.23 -9.59
C VAL A 32 -6.04 -4.78 -10.66
N ASN A 33 -5.28 -5.72 -11.23
CA ASN A 33 -4.30 -5.41 -12.28
C ASN A 33 -4.93 -4.88 -13.57
N GLN A 34 -6.23 -5.07 -13.81
CA GLN A 34 -6.96 -4.48 -14.95
C GLN A 34 -7.49 -3.07 -14.65
N ILE A 35 -7.59 -2.69 -13.36
CA ILE A 35 -8.11 -1.39 -12.93
C ILE A 35 -6.97 -0.39 -12.75
N ILE A 36 -5.81 -0.85 -12.27
CA ILE A 36 -4.64 -0.01 -12.03
C ILE A 36 -4.00 0.40 -13.36
N ILE A 37 -3.61 1.68 -13.46
CA ILE A 37 -2.91 2.25 -14.62
C ILE A 37 -1.62 1.48 -14.98
N ASP A 38 -1.29 1.49 -16.27
CA ASP A 38 -0.15 0.75 -16.80
C ASP A 38 1.21 1.38 -16.54
N GLU A 39 1.27 2.56 -15.95
CA GLU A 39 2.50 3.19 -15.50
C GLU A 39 2.79 2.86 -14.02
N GLN A 40 1.88 2.18 -13.31
CA GLN A 40 2.15 1.74 -11.94
C GLN A 40 3.13 0.56 -11.95
N HIS A 41 4.34 0.76 -11.41
CA HIS A 41 5.33 -0.31 -11.28
C HIS A 41 5.36 -0.94 -9.87
N GLY A 42 4.99 -0.18 -8.84
CA GLY A 42 4.96 -0.66 -7.47
C GLY A 42 3.84 -1.67 -7.24
N PHE A 43 4.13 -2.74 -6.49
CA PHE A 43 3.17 -3.77 -6.08
C PHE A 43 2.40 -4.46 -7.23
N ARG A 44 2.96 -4.47 -8.45
CA ARG A 44 2.44 -5.24 -9.59
C ARG A 44 3.37 -6.39 -9.95
N PRO A 45 2.83 -7.57 -10.32
CA PRO A 45 3.64 -8.68 -10.80
C PRO A 45 4.39 -8.30 -12.08
N ASN A 46 5.58 -8.88 -12.26
CA ASN A 46 6.45 -8.67 -13.43
C ASN A 46 6.92 -7.22 -13.65
N ARG A 47 6.78 -6.35 -12.64
CA ARG A 47 7.23 -4.97 -12.67
C ARG A 47 8.15 -4.70 -11.49
N SER A 48 9.08 -3.78 -11.67
CA SER A 48 10.11 -3.43 -10.70
C SER A 48 10.56 -1.97 -10.86
N VAL A 49 11.37 -1.51 -9.90
CA VAL A 49 12.05 -0.21 -9.99
C VAL A 49 12.86 -0.10 -11.27
N ASN A 50 13.49 -1.18 -11.72
CA ASN A 50 14.27 -1.19 -12.97
C ASN A 50 13.38 -0.96 -14.20
N THR A 51 12.22 -1.61 -14.26
CA THR A 51 11.28 -1.39 -15.38
C THR A 51 10.75 0.05 -15.40
N CYS A 52 10.49 0.63 -14.22
CA CYS A 52 10.07 2.03 -14.11
C CYS A 52 11.18 2.98 -14.60
N ASN A 53 12.41 2.72 -14.16
CA ASN A 53 13.55 3.53 -14.54
C ASN A 53 13.86 3.43 -16.04
N LEU A 54 13.69 2.24 -16.63
CA LEU A 54 13.88 2.03 -18.07
C LEU A 54 12.88 2.87 -18.88
N VAL A 55 11.58 2.79 -18.57
CA VAL A 55 10.53 3.57 -19.25
C VAL A 55 10.81 5.07 -19.13
N PHE A 56 11.16 5.55 -17.93
CA PHE A 56 11.46 6.95 -17.71
C PHE A 56 12.73 7.40 -18.46
N THR A 57 13.78 6.58 -18.45
CA THR A 57 15.05 6.88 -19.13
C THR A 57 14.87 6.94 -20.64
N ASP A 58 14.10 6.00 -21.22
CA ASP A 58 13.75 5.98 -22.64
C ASP A 58 13.02 7.26 -23.05
N TYR A 59 12.01 7.68 -22.27
CA TYR A 59 11.30 8.95 -22.46
C TYR A 59 12.25 10.17 -22.45
N VAL A 60 13.20 10.20 -21.51
CA VAL A 60 14.18 11.30 -21.40
C VAL A 60 15.11 11.33 -22.62
N PHE A 61 15.59 10.17 -23.07
CA PHE A 61 16.45 10.10 -24.26
C PHE A 61 15.72 10.57 -25.52
N ASP A 62 14.46 10.17 -25.69
CA ASP A 62 13.63 10.59 -26.80
C ASP A 62 13.37 12.10 -26.81
N ALA A 63 13.08 12.68 -25.65
CA ALA A 63 12.90 14.12 -25.51
C ALA A 63 14.20 14.87 -25.81
N PHE A 64 15.32 14.37 -25.32
CA PHE A 64 16.64 14.94 -25.57
C PHE A 64 17.02 14.91 -27.05
N ALA A 65 16.77 13.80 -27.75
CA ALA A 65 16.98 13.69 -29.20
C ALA A 65 16.16 14.73 -29.99
N LYS A 66 14.97 15.08 -29.49
CA LYS A 66 14.09 16.11 -30.05
C LYS A 66 14.43 17.54 -29.56
N LYS A 67 15.48 17.71 -28.75
CA LYS A 67 15.89 18.98 -28.12
C LYS A 67 14.82 19.60 -27.21
N ASN A 68 13.96 18.75 -26.63
CA ASN A 68 12.96 19.18 -25.67
C ASN A 68 13.53 19.17 -24.24
N GLN A 69 13.03 20.07 -23.39
CA GLN A 69 13.28 20.05 -21.95
C GLN A 69 12.37 19.02 -21.27
N VAL A 70 12.89 18.35 -20.25
CA VAL A 70 12.12 17.46 -19.36
C VAL A 70 12.30 17.93 -17.93
N ASP A 71 11.19 18.21 -17.25
CA ASP A 71 11.14 18.53 -15.83
C ASP A 71 10.41 17.40 -15.08
N VAL A 72 10.89 17.06 -13.88
CA VAL A 72 10.33 15.96 -13.09
C VAL A 72 9.99 16.43 -11.68
N ILE A 73 8.80 16.06 -11.23
CA ILE A 73 8.31 16.32 -9.87
C ILE A 73 8.22 14.99 -9.13
N TYR A 74 9.08 14.80 -8.13
CA TYR A 74 9.01 13.66 -7.22
C TYR A 74 8.15 14.01 -6.01
N THR A 75 7.16 13.17 -5.71
CA THR A 75 6.28 13.32 -4.55
C THR A 75 6.33 12.05 -3.71
N ASP A 76 6.22 12.21 -2.38
CA ASP A 76 6.17 11.09 -1.44
C ASP A 76 5.11 11.34 -0.36
N PHE A 77 4.41 10.29 0.05
CA PHE A 77 3.38 10.37 1.07
C PHE A 77 3.97 10.09 2.45
N SER A 78 3.91 11.07 3.35
CA SER A 78 4.30 10.86 4.74
C SER A 78 3.39 9.82 5.40
N LYS A 79 3.96 8.72 5.90
CA LYS A 79 3.23 7.64 6.60
C LYS A 79 2.05 7.08 5.80
N ALA A 80 2.28 6.80 4.51
CA ALA A 80 1.25 6.37 3.57
C ALA A 80 0.34 5.25 4.12
N PHE A 81 0.92 4.20 4.70
CA PHE A 81 0.16 3.06 5.23
C PHE A 81 -0.55 3.37 6.54
N ASP A 82 -0.01 4.24 7.41
CA ASP A 82 -0.65 4.57 8.70
C ASP A 82 -1.85 5.53 8.55
N ARG A 83 -1.90 6.27 7.43
CA ARG A 83 -2.86 7.36 7.20
C ARG A 83 -4.02 7.02 6.28
N VAL A 84 -4.14 5.76 5.87
CA VAL A 84 -5.26 5.30 5.02
C VAL A 84 -6.58 5.47 5.79
N ASN A 85 -7.48 6.32 5.28
CA ASN A 85 -8.82 6.45 5.85
C ASN A 85 -9.68 5.25 5.42
N HIS A 86 -10.23 4.49 6.37
CA HIS A 86 -10.98 3.28 6.08
C HIS A 86 -12.27 3.55 5.29
N ALA A 87 -13.01 4.62 5.60
CA ALA A 87 -14.24 4.95 4.88
C ALA A 87 -13.96 5.34 3.41
N VAL A 88 -12.90 6.11 3.17
CA VAL A 88 -12.45 6.46 1.81
C VAL A 88 -11.98 5.21 1.07
N LEU A 89 -11.20 4.34 1.72
CA LEU A 89 -10.76 3.07 1.12
C LEU A 89 -11.96 2.20 0.72
N MET A 90 -12.96 2.05 1.59
CA MET A 90 -14.16 1.28 1.27
C MET A 90 -14.92 1.84 0.07
N LYS A 91 -15.03 3.18 -0.03
CA LYS A 91 -15.65 3.83 -1.18
C LYS A 91 -14.86 3.61 -2.47
N VAL A 92 -13.53 3.67 -2.42
CA VAL A 92 -12.66 3.40 -3.57
C VAL A 92 -12.80 1.95 -4.04
N LEU A 93 -12.84 0.99 -3.11
CA LEU A 93 -13.04 -0.42 -3.44
C LEU A 93 -14.40 -0.65 -4.11
N ALA A 94 -15.47 -0.13 -3.52
CA ALA A 94 -16.82 -0.25 -4.10
C ALA A 94 -16.89 0.38 -5.51
N ASN A 95 -16.34 1.58 -5.68
CA ASN A 95 -16.31 2.26 -6.99
C ASN A 95 -15.41 1.57 -8.01
N SER A 96 -14.42 0.80 -7.55
CA SER A 96 -13.54 -0.03 -8.40
C SER A 96 -14.20 -1.36 -8.81
N GLY A 97 -15.47 -1.59 -8.44
CA GLY A 97 -16.22 -2.78 -8.83
C GLY A 97 -16.14 -3.94 -7.85
N PHE A 98 -15.59 -3.74 -6.64
CA PHE A 98 -15.64 -4.77 -5.60
C PHE A 98 -17.05 -4.84 -5.01
N GLY A 99 -17.59 -6.05 -4.89
CA GLY A 99 -18.88 -6.33 -4.26
C GLY A 99 -18.77 -7.20 -3.02
N GLU A 100 -19.91 -7.64 -2.52
CA GLU A 100 -19.96 -8.63 -1.44
C GLU A 100 -19.57 -10.03 -1.95
N PRO A 101 -18.93 -10.87 -1.11
CA PRO A 101 -18.64 -10.68 0.32
C PRO A 101 -17.31 -9.94 0.61
N LEU A 102 -16.57 -9.50 -0.43
CA LEU A 102 -15.24 -8.91 -0.26
C LEU A 102 -15.27 -7.57 0.46
N LEU A 103 -16.26 -6.71 0.17
CA LEU A 103 -16.40 -5.42 0.85
C LEU A 103 -16.62 -5.59 2.36
N SER A 104 -17.54 -6.48 2.77
CA SER A 104 -17.75 -6.81 4.18
C SER A 104 -16.49 -7.37 4.82
N TRP A 105 -15.73 -8.21 4.10
CA TRP A 105 -14.46 -8.72 4.60
C TRP A 105 -13.43 -7.60 4.84
N PHE A 106 -13.22 -6.70 3.87
CA PHE A 106 -12.31 -5.56 4.04
C PHE A 106 -12.73 -4.64 5.20
N SER A 107 -14.03 -4.37 5.30
CA SER A 107 -14.57 -3.57 6.40
C SER A 107 -14.32 -4.24 7.75
N SER A 108 -14.62 -5.53 7.88
CA SER A 108 -14.35 -6.30 9.09
C SER A 108 -12.85 -6.41 9.39
N TYR A 109 -12.00 -6.52 8.37
CA TYR A 109 -10.56 -6.66 8.53
C TYR A 109 -9.90 -5.40 9.11
N LEU A 110 -10.44 -4.22 8.78
CA LEU A 110 -9.90 -2.92 9.17
C LEU A 110 -10.56 -2.31 10.40
N SER A 111 -11.79 -2.70 10.72
CA SER A 111 -12.56 -2.13 11.84
C SER A 111 -12.11 -2.66 13.21
N ASP A 112 -12.31 -1.84 14.25
CA ASP A 112 -12.06 -2.17 15.67
C ASP A 112 -10.68 -2.77 15.98
N ARG A 113 -9.70 -2.47 15.13
CA ARG A 113 -8.33 -2.93 15.34
C ARG A 113 -7.72 -2.24 16.54
N LYS A 114 -6.99 -3.04 17.32
CA LYS A 114 -6.21 -2.59 18.45
C LYS A 114 -4.75 -2.92 18.21
N GLN A 115 -3.88 -1.99 18.58
CA GLN A 115 -2.44 -2.14 18.44
C GLN A 115 -1.71 -1.71 19.71
N PHE A 116 -0.52 -2.27 19.90
CA PHE A 116 0.45 -1.81 20.89
C PHE A 116 1.84 -1.93 20.27
N VAL A 117 2.77 -1.13 20.76
CA VAL A 117 4.17 -1.16 20.33
C VAL A 117 4.97 -1.97 21.35
N LYS A 118 5.86 -2.83 20.87
CA LYS A 118 6.81 -3.58 21.72
C LYS A 118 8.23 -3.24 21.32
N ILE A 119 9.03 -2.74 22.26
CA ILE A 119 10.45 -2.41 22.08
C ILE A 119 11.24 -3.01 23.23
N PHE A 120 12.29 -3.78 22.94
CA PHE A 120 13.15 -4.44 23.93
C PHE A 120 12.39 -5.17 25.06
N GLY A 121 11.29 -5.86 24.71
CA GLY A 121 10.47 -6.59 25.67
C GLY A 121 9.37 -5.79 26.35
N ILE A 122 9.46 -4.45 26.35
CA ILE A 122 8.49 -3.54 26.98
C ILE A 122 7.33 -3.29 26.01
N LYS A 123 6.09 -3.31 26.53
CA LYS A 123 4.86 -3.07 25.76
C LYS A 123 4.27 -1.71 26.12
N SER A 124 3.76 -0.99 25.12
CA SER A 124 2.90 0.18 25.35
C SER A 124 1.51 -0.24 25.81
N GLN A 125 0.71 0.76 26.21
CA GLN A 125 -0.74 0.61 26.28
C GLN A 125 -1.33 0.20 24.92
N VAL A 126 -2.46 -0.49 24.96
CA VAL A 126 -3.23 -0.87 23.78
C VAL A 126 -4.05 0.34 23.33
N LEU A 127 -3.96 0.67 22.04
CA LEU A 127 -4.66 1.79 21.41
C LEU A 127 -5.53 1.29 20.27
N ASN A 128 -6.65 1.97 20.03
CA ASN A 128 -7.46 1.75 18.83
C ASN A 128 -6.74 2.32 17.60
N THR A 129 -6.95 1.69 16.45
CA THR A 129 -6.36 2.08 15.16
C THR A 129 -7.47 2.59 14.23
N PRO A 130 -7.80 3.90 14.27
CA PRO A 130 -8.89 4.47 13.47
C PRO A 130 -8.52 4.71 12.00
N SER A 131 -7.24 4.56 11.64
CA SER A 131 -6.74 4.73 10.29
C SER A 131 -5.55 3.82 10.04
N GLY A 132 -5.27 3.61 8.76
CA GLY A 132 -4.12 2.89 8.28
C GLY A 132 -4.40 1.42 8.00
N VAL A 133 -3.42 0.77 7.38
CA VAL A 133 -3.45 -0.66 7.08
C VAL A 133 -2.23 -1.33 7.71
N PRO A 134 -2.34 -2.62 8.12
CA PRO A 134 -1.22 -3.36 8.68
C PRO A 134 -0.02 -3.41 7.74
N GLN A 135 1.13 -2.91 8.18
CA GLN A 135 2.37 -2.96 7.41
C GLN A 135 3.21 -4.18 7.83
N GLY A 136 3.24 -5.25 7.02
CA GLY A 136 3.97 -6.49 7.36
C GLY A 136 3.24 -7.80 7.01
N GLY A 137 2.12 -7.70 6.31
CA GLY A 137 1.49 -8.77 5.53
C GLY A 137 2.06 -8.83 4.13
#